data_AF-A0AAD9N476-F1
#
_entry.id   AF-A0AAD9N476-F1
#
_cell.length_a   1.000
_cell.length_b   1.000
_cell.length_c   1.000
_cell.angle_alpha   90.00
_cell.angle_beta   90.00
_cell.angle_gamma   90.00
#
_symmetry.space_group_name_H-M   'P 1'
#
loop_
_entity.id
_entity.type
_entity.pdbx_description
1 polymer ?
#
loop_
_entity_poly.entity_id
_entity_poly.type
_entity_poly.pdbx_seq_one_letter_code
_entity_poly.pdbx_strand_id
1 'polypeptide(L)'
;VTSEHGQSVHDAVETVAMEQKLTSYRIYLASSKALLDLHTDIDTRYNLVETLLRREKLYQECLHSILDVYAEPLRKFSSLSAADHRVLFCSLEPILSFSTTLCLKINDAIQTWDPGTTRIGNLFSKQFWHHYDEYYLRYPTIRSLLKEKYTTDEEFTEFCRMRHGAAHHSLESLLLLPVSVPKYLKK
;
A
#
# COMPACT_ATOMS: atom_id res chain seq x y z
N VAL A 1 24.45 -26.61 -33.89
CA VAL A 1 24.19 -25.19 -33.56
C VAL A 1 22.68 -25.02 -33.50
N THR A 2 22.12 -25.03 -32.29
CA THR A 2 20.68 -24.87 -32.04
C THR A 2 20.54 -24.07 -30.75
N SER A 3 20.17 -22.80 -30.86
CA SER A 3 20.06 -21.86 -29.74
C SER A 3 18.73 -22.01 -29.01
N GLU A 4 18.80 -21.82 -27.69
CA GLU A 4 17.86 -21.06 -26.86
C GLU A 4 16.40 -21.59 -26.74
N HIS A 5 16.21 -22.52 -25.79
CA HIS A 5 14.91 -22.72 -25.15
C HIS A 5 14.78 -21.72 -23.99
N GLY A 6 14.27 -20.52 -24.29
CA GLY A 6 13.86 -19.56 -23.27
C GLY A 6 12.58 -20.05 -22.59
N GLN A 7 12.66 -20.45 -21.33
CA GLN A 7 11.46 -20.66 -20.51
C GLN A 7 10.64 -19.38 -20.53
N SER A 8 9.35 -19.51 -20.82
CA SER A 8 8.44 -18.38 -20.81
C SER A 8 8.32 -17.85 -19.39
N VAL A 9 8.22 -16.53 -19.23
CA VAL A 9 7.93 -15.87 -17.95
C VAL A 9 6.67 -16.47 -17.30
N HIS A 10 5.75 -16.98 -18.12
CA HIS A 10 4.57 -17.73 -17.67
C HIS A 10 4.95 -18.98 -16.85
N ASP A 11 5.91 -19.77 -17.33
CA ASP A 11 6.32 -21.04 -16.72
C ASP A 11 7.08 -20.80 -15.42
N ALA A 12 7.88 -19.72 -15.37
CA ALA A 12 8.60 -19.31 -14.16
C ALA A 12 7.64 -18.83 -13.06
N VAL A 13 6.59 -18.08 -13.44
CA VAL A 13 5.58 -17.58 -12.49
C VAL A 13 4.68 -18.70 -11.98
N GLU A 14 4.34 -19.67 -12.84
CA GLU A 14 3.52 -20.82 -12.45
C GLU A 14 4.27 -21.77 -11.50
N THR A 15 5.58 -21.94 -11.69
CA THR A 15 6.43 -22.74 -10.80
C THR A 15 6.51 -22.13 -9.39
N VAL A 16 6.75 -20.82 -9.30
CA VAL A 16 6.81 -20.10 -8.00
C VAL A 16 5.46 -20.07 -7.29
N ALA A 17 4.36 -19.96 -8.04
CA ALA A 17 3.01 -19.97 -7.48
C ALA A 17 2.61 -21.35 -6.91
N MET A 18 3.08 -22.45 -7.53
CA MET A 18 2.87 -23.81 -7.03
C MET A 18 3.71 -24.11 -5.77
N GLU A 19 4.97 -23.67 -5.73
CA GLU A 19 5.87 -23.90 -4.59
C GLU A 19 5.39 -23.22 -3.30
N GLN A 20 4.72 -22.08 -3.40
CA GLN A 20 4.28 -21.27 -2.25
C GLN A 20 2.87 -21.59 -1.74
N LYS A 21 2.20 -22.64 -2.25
CA LYS A 21 0.82 -23.04 -1.87
C LYS A 21 -0.17 -21.87 -1.83
N LEU A 22 -0.07 -20.93 -2.77
CA LEU A 22 -0.94 -19.74 -2.84
C LEU A 22 -2.27 -20.12 -3.53
N THR A 23 -3.12 -20.89 -2.85
CA THR A 23 -4.39 -21.40 -3.40
C THR A 23 -5.50 -20.35 -3.56
N SER A 24 -5.31 -19.10 -3.12
CA SER A 24 -6.39 -18.09 -3.12
C SER A 24 -6.25 -16.92 -4.11
N TYR A 25 -5.23 -16.89 -4.97
CA TYR A 25 -5.00 -15.75 -5.88
C TYR A 25 -5.28 -16.01 -7.38
N ARG A 26 -5.72 -17.22 -7.78
CA ARG A 26 -5.81 -17.62 -9.21
C ARG A 26 -7.05 -17.15 -9.99
N ILE A 27 -8.04 -16.47 -9.42
CA ILE A 27 -9.26 -16.15 -10.18
C ILE A 27 -9.15 -14.85 -11.02
N TYR A 28 -8.24 -13.91 -10.72
CA TYR A 28 -8.30 -12.58 -11.35
C TYR A 28 -7.55 -12.42 -12.69
N LEU A 29 -6.65 -13.34 -13.06
CA LEU A 29 -5.84 -13.17 -14.28
C LEU A 29 -6.49 -13.77 -15.54
N ALA A 30 -7.22 -14.88 -15.41
CA ALA A 30 -7.93 -15.49 -16.55
C ALA A 30 -9.13 -14.64 -16.99
N SER A 31 -9.86 -14.04 -16.05
CA SER A 31 -10.98 -13.15 -16.34
C SER A 31 -10.55 -11.84 -17.00
N SER A 32 -9.32 -11.36 -16.75
CA SER A 32 -8.84 -10.08 -17.29
C SER A 32 -8.66 -10.11 -18.81
N LYS A 33 -8.26 -11.24 -19.40
CA LYS A 33 -8.07 -11.34 -20.86
C LYS A 33 -9.40 -11.51 -21.59
N ALA A 34 -10.34 -12.26 -21.01
CA ALA A 34 -11.69 -12.40 -21.53
C ALA A 34 -12.56 -11.14 -21.35
N LEU A 35 -12.31 -10.32 -20.32
CA LEU A 35 -12.96 -9.01 -20.13
C LEU A 35 -12.40 -7.91 -21.04
N LEU A 36 -11.17 -8.06 -21.54
CA LEU A 36 -10.57 -7.12 -22.49
C LEU A 36 -11.16 -7.24 -23.91
N ASP A 37 -11.76 -8.38 -24.25
CA ASP A 37 -12.28 -8.64 -25.60
C ASP A 37 -13.80 -8.44 -25.74
N LEU A 38 -14.54 -8.05 -24.67
CA LEU A 38 -16.01 -8.02 -24.69
C LEU A 38 -16.68 -6.67 -24.35
N HIS A 39 -15.97 -5.54 -24.33
CA HIS A 39 -16.67 -4.25 -24.21
C HIS A 39 -16.11 -3.19 -25.16
N THR A 40 -16.88 -2.98 -26.23
CA THR A 40 -17.18 -1.69 -26.85
C THR A 40 -16.82 -0.46 -26.00
N ASP A 41 -15.96 0.41 -26.55
CA ASP A 41 -15.96 1.87 -26.36
C ASP A 41 -16.00 2.44 -24.93
N ILE A 42 -15.48 1.72 -23.93
CA ILE A 42 -15.26 2.29 -22.58
C ILE A 42 -13.80 2.75 -22.52
N ASP A 43 -13.58 4.04 -22.24
CA ASP A 43 -12.23 4.59 -22.06
C ASP A 43 -11.50 3.80 -20.95
N THR A 44 -10.65 2.86 -21.36
CA THR A 44 -9.94 1.95 -20.46
C THR A 44 -9.07 2.74 -19.48
N ARG A 45 -8.59 3.92 -19.89
CA ARG A 45 -7.78 4.82 -19.07
C ARG A 45 -8.63 5.42 -17.94
N TYR A 46 -9.89 5.77 -18.20
CA TYR A 46 -10.83 6.23 -17.17
C TYR A 46 -11.00 5.15 -16.09
N ASN A 47 -11.29 3.91 -16.47
CA ASN A 47 -11.47 2.80 -15.55
C ASN A 47 -10.21 2.52 -14.69
N LEU A 48 -9.03 2.64 -15.30
CA LEU A 48 -7.75 2.51 -14.58
C LEU A 48 -7.59 3.61 -13.54
N VAL A 49 -7.94 4.86 -13.88
CA VAL A 49 -7.85 6.00 -12.96
C VAL A 49 -8.89 5.92 -11.84
N GLU A 50 -10.11 5.46 -12.11
CA GLU A 50 -11.09 5.16 -11.05
C GLU A 50 -10.62 4.04 -10.12
N THR A 51 -10.04 2.97 -10.69
CA THR A 51 -9.48 1.88 -9.89
C THR A 51 -8.33 2.36 -9.02
N LEU A 52 -7.47 3.22 -9.55
CA LEU A 52 -6.40 3.88 -8.81
C LEU A 52 -6.96 4.71 -7.65
N LEU A 53 -7.97 5.56 -7.89
CA LEU A 53 -8.60 6.36 -6.84
C LEU A 53 -9.18 5.47 -5.73
N ARG A 54 -9.88 4.39 -6.10
CA ARG A 54 -10.47 3.47 -5.12
C ARG A 54 -9.39 2.82 -4.26
N ARG A 55 -8.28 2.37 -4.87
CA ARG A 55 -7.14 1.79 -4.15
C ARG A 55 -6.47 2.80 -3.23
N GLU A 56 -6.29 4.03 -3.70
CA GLU A 56 -5.68 5.10 -2.91
C GLU A 56 -6.55 5.45 -1.69
N LYS A 57 -7.88 5.49 -1.85
CA LYS A 57 -8.83 5.68 -0.74
C LYS A 57 -8.72 4.56 0.31
N LEU A 58 -8.66 3.29 -0.12
CA LEU A 58 -8.47 2.17 0.79
C LEU A 58 -7.12 2.26 1.53
N TYR A 59 -6.05 2.66 0.81
CA TYR A 59 -4.75 2.89 1.42
C TYR A 59 -4.80 4.01 2.46
N GLN A 60 -5.47 5.12 2.14
CA GLN A 60 -5.70 6.23 3.06
C GLN A 60 -6.46 5.78 4.32
N GLU A 61 -7.52 4.99 4.18
CA GLU A 61 -8.26 4.41 5.31
C GLU A 61 -7.36 3.54 6.21
N CYS A 62 -6.49 2.72 5.62
CA CYS A 62 -5.50 1.96 6.39
C CYS A 62 -4.52 2.88 7.15
N LEU A 63 -4.03 3.95 6.52
CA LEU A 63 -3.14 4.92 7.16
C LEU A 63 -3.82 5.66 8.33
N HIS A 64 -5.07 6.09 8.16
CA HIS A 64 -5.86 6.68 9.24
C HIS A 64 -6.06 5.69 10.39
N SER A 65 -6.35 4.43 10.08
CA SER A 65 -6.51 3.37 11.09
C SER A 65 -5.24 3.21 11.95
N ILE A 66 -4.03 3.36 11.39
CA ILE A 66 -2.80 3.38 12.18
C ILE A 66 -2.84 4.49 13.23
N LEU A 67 -3.21 5.70 12.83
CA LEU A 67 -3.20 6.86 13.72
C LEU A 67 -4.30 6.76 14.78
N ASP A 68 -5.53 6.44 14.37
CA ASP A 68 -6.70 6.48 15.25
C ASP A 68 -6.78 5.28 16.20
N VAL A 69 -6.42 4.09 15.72
CA VAL A 69 -6.57 2.85 16.50
C VAL A 69 -5.32 2.55 17.33
N TYR A 70 -4.13 2.93 16.85
CA TYR A 70 -2.87 2.62 17.50
C TYR A 70 -2.16 3.86 18.03
N ALA A 71 -1.84 4.84 17.17
CA ALA A 71 -0.95 5.94 17.56
C ALA A 71 -1.55 6.84 18.67
N GLU A 72 -2.79 7.31 18.52
CA GLU A 72 -3.42 8.19 19.51
C GLU A 72 -3.67 7.50 20.86
N PRO A 73 -4.15 6.24 20.91
CA PRO A 73 -4.24 5.52 22.17
C PRO A 73 -2.87 5.24 22.82
N LEU A 74 -1.86 4.86 22.03
CA LEU A 74 -0.50 4.58 22.55
C LEU A 74 0.18 5.83 23.09
N ARG A 75 -0.16 7.03 22.59
CA ARG A 75 0.33 8.29 23.15
C ARG A 75 -0.14 8.51 24.60
N LYS A 76 -1.28 7.95 24.97
CA LYS A 76 -1.87 8.06 26.32
C LYS A 76 -1.44 6.91 27.24
N PHE A 77 -0.76 5.91 26.71
CA PHE A 77 -0.32 4.72 27.43
C PHE A 77 1.15 4.87 27.84
N SER A 78 1.50 4.45 29.06
CA SER A 78 2.86 4.59 29.61
C SER A 78 3.90 3.66 28.99
N SER A 79 3.48 2.64 28.24
CA SER A 79 4.34 1.61 27.62
C SER A 79 5.21 2.15 26.47
N LEU A 80 4.80 3.26 25.84
CA LEU A 80 5.53 3.84 24.71
C LEU A 80 6.07 5.23 25.05
N SER A 81 7.40 5.37 25.02
CA SER A 81 8.02 6.68 25.21
C SER A 81 7.66 7.63 24.07
N ALA A 82 7.67 8.95 24.34
CA ALA A 82 7.42 9.94 23.29
C ALA A 82 8.48 9.91 22.17
N ALA A 83 9.69 9.39 22.43
CA ALA A 83 10.70 9.17 21.40
C ALA A 83 10.31 7.99 20.49
N ASP A 84 9.94 6.85 21.08
CA ASP A 84 9.53 5.65 20.36
C ASP A 84 8.27 5.88 19.54
N HIS A 85 7.29 6.60 20.11
CA HIS A 85 6.07 7.01 19.42
C HIS A 85 6.38 7.78 18.14
N ARG A 86 7.28 8.76 18.21
CA ARG A 86 7.70 9.53 17.03
C ARG A 86 8.39 8.66 15.99
N VAL A 87 9.24 7.73 16.40
CA VAL A 87 9.91 6.81 15.47
C VAL A 87 8.87 5.97 14.70
N LEU A 88 7.88 5.42 15.39
CA LEU A 88 6.86 4.56 14.77
C LEU A 88 5.89 5.33 13.86
N PHE A 89 5.46 6.53 14.26
CA PHE A 89 4.29 7.17 13.64
C PHE A 89 4.56 8.48 12.90
N CYS A 90 5.55 9.31 13.26
CA CYS A 90 5.70 10.64 12.65
C CYS A 90 6.00 10.59 11.15
N SER A 91 6.65 9.53 10.67
CA SER A 91 6.96 9.38 9.25
C SER A 91 5.73 9.09 8.38
N LEU A 92 4.57 8.78 8.98
CA LEU A 92 3.31 8.53 8.27
C LEU A 92 2.53 9.80 7.94
N GLU A 93 2.66 10.86 8.74
CA GLU A 93 1.90 12.11 8.56
C GLU A 93 2.12 12.75 7.18
N PRO A 94 3.36 12.86 6.67
CA PRO A 94 3.59 13.35 5.31
C PRO A 94 2.90 12.47 4.27
N ILE A 95 3.06 11.14 4.38
CA ILE A 95 2.49 10.18 3.43
C ILE A 95 0.97 10.29 3.37
N LEU A 96 0.31 10.40 4.53
CA LEU A 96 -1.13 10.56 4.61
C LEU A 96 -1.59 11.89 4.00
N SER A 97 -0.90 13.00 4.30
CA SER A 97 -1.18 14.31 3.72
C SER A 97 -1.08 14.28 2.19
N PHE A 98 -0.05 13.61 1.66
CA PHE A 98 0.12 13.44 0.22
C PHE A 98 -0.92 12.53 -0.41
N SER A 99 -1.23 11.38 0.20
CA SER A 99 -2.27 10.46 -0.27
C SER A 99 -3.64 11.16 -0.36
N THR A 100 -3.97 11.98 0.65
CA THR A 100 -5.17 12.84 0.66
C THR A 100 -5.17 13.79 -0.54
N THR A 101 -4.05 14.48 -0.77
CA THR A 101 -3.90 15.41 -1.90
C THR A 101 -4.01 14.69 -3.25
N LEU A 102 -3.46 13.48 -3.36
CA LEU A 102 -3.52 12.66 -4.57
C LEU A 102 -4.97 12.22 -4.86
N CYS A 103 -5.69 11.73 -3.85
CA CYS A 103 -7.11 11.38 -3.94
C CYS A 103 -7.95 12.55 -4.47
N LEU A 104 -7.76 13.76 -3.91
CA LEU A 104 -8.47 14.96 -4.35
C LEU A 104 -8.18 15.28 -5.81
N LYS A 105 -6.90 15.34 -6.21
CA LYS A 105 -6.52 15.66 -7.59
C LYS A 105 -6.96 14.62 -8.61
N ILE A 106 -6.92 13.33 -8.26
CA ILE A 106 -7.44 12.26 -9.12
C ILE A 106 -8.96 12.39 -9.25
N ASN A 107 -9.66 12.64 -8.14
CA ASN A 107 -11.11 12.84 -8.16
C ASN A 107 -11.49 14.03 -9.06
N ASP A 108 -10.79 15.16 -8.95
CA ASP A 108 -11.02 16.33 -9.82
C ASP A 108 -10.78 16.02 -11.30
N ALA A 109 -9.73 15.24 -11.60
CA ALA A 109 -9.43 14.78 -12.97
C ALA A 109 -10.52 13.84 -13.52
N ILE A 110 -11.13 13.00 -12.67
CA ILE A 110 -12.26 12.13 -13.04
C ILE A 110 -13.52 12.96 -13.31
N GLN A 111 -13.82 13.96 -12.48
CA GLN A 111 -15.01 14.81 -12.65
C GLN A 111 -14.97 15.65 -13.94
N THR A 112 -13.77 15.98 -14.41
CA THR A 112 -13.53 16.77 -15.62
C THR A 112 -12.88 15.94 -16.73
N TRP A 113 -13.15 14.62 -16.74
CA TRP A 113 -12.45 13.69 -17.60
C TRP A 113 -12.74 13.93 -19.09
N ASP A 114 -11.65 14.05 -19.85
CA ASP A 114 -11.64 14.12 -21.30
C ASP A 114 -10.76 12.98 -21.85
N PRO A 115 -11.31 12.12 -22.73
CA PRO A 115 -10.57 11.00 -23.31
C PRO A 115 -9.30 11.38 -24.08
N GLY A 116 -9.23 12.59 -24.64
CA GLY A 116 -8.12 13.04 -25.50
C GLY A 116 -7.05 13.85 -24.77
N THR A 117 -7.38 14.50 -23.66
CA THR A 117 -6.53 15.54 -23.07
C THR A 117 -6.21 15.35 -21.59
N THR A 118 -7.04 14.64 -20.82
CA THR A 118 -6.78 14.47 -19.38
C THR A 118 -5.50 13.68 -19.14
N ARG A 119 -4.61 14.22 -18.30
CA ARG A 119 -3.34 13.59 -17.91
C ARG A 119 -3.18 13.66 -16.40
N ILE A 120 -2.90 12.52 -15.79
CA ILE A 120 -2.66 12.41 -14.34
C ILE A 120 -1.19 12.13 -13.99
N GLY A 121 -0.31 11.97 -14.98
CA GLY A 121 1.09 11.60 -14.76
C GLY A 121 1.88 12.67 -13.98
N ASN A 122 1.49 13.95 -14.12
CA ASN A 122 2.07 15.06 -13.37
C ASN A 122 1.78 15.01 -11.86
N LEU A 123 0.81 14.19 -11.42
CA LEU A 123 0.50 13.99 -10.01
C LEU A 123 1.61 13.20 -9.28
N PHE A 124 2.41 12.42 -10.01
CA PHE A 124 3.48 11.55 -9.49
C PHE A 124 4.86 12.21 -9.64
N SER A 125 5.03 13.38 -9.04
CA SER A 125 6.28 14.15 -9.14
C SER A 125 7.46 13.48 -8.39
N LYS A 126 8.68 13.96 -8.58
CA LYS A 126 9.82 13.51 -7.77
C LYS A 126 9.62 13.77 -6.27
N GLN A 127 8.92 14.85 -5.94
CA GLN A 127 8.58 15.18 -4.55
C GLN A 127 7.61 14.16 -3.97
N PHE A 128 6.69 13.60 -4.76
CA PHE A 128 5.82 12.50 -4.34
C PHE A 128 6.66 11.30 -3.88
N TRP A 129 7.67 10.91 -4.67
CA TRP A 129 8.52 9.77 -4.35
C TRP A 129 9.41 9.99 -3.13
N HIS A 130 9.86 11.22 -2.89
CA HIS A 130 10.74 11.56 -1.79
C HIS A 130 10.19 11.12 -0.42
N HIS A 131 8.91 11.34 -0.14
CA HIS A 131 8.32 10.97 1.15
C HIS A 131 8.24 9.45 1.35
N TYR A 132 7.99 8.71 0.26
CA TYR A 132 8.03 7.25 0.29
C TYR A 132 9.47 6.73 0.43
N ASP A 133 10.43 7.36 -0.22
CA ASP A 133 11.84 7.00 -0.10
C ASP A 133 12.36 7.29 1.33
N GLU A 134 11.99 8.43 1.93
CA GLU A 134 12.29 8.73 3.34
C GLU A 134 11.68 7.69 4.29
N TYR A 135 10.42 7.31 4.07
CA TYR A 135 9.79 6.26 4.87
C TYR A 135 10.49 4.92 4.70
N TYR A 136 10.82 4.55 3.47
CA TYR A 136 11.55 3.33 3.14
C TYR A 136 12.89 3.26 3.89
N LEU A 137 13.63 4.36 3.94
CA LEU A 137 14.89 4.45 4.67
C LEU A 137 14.71 4.34 6.19
N ARG A 138 13.59 4.83 6.74
CA ARG A 138 13.27 4.77 8.17
C ARG A 138 12.65 3.43 8.59
N TYR A 139 12.06 2.69 7.65
CA TYR A 139 11.32 1.46 7.93
C TYR A 139 12.12 0.37 8.67
N PRO A 140 13.42 0.13 8.37
CA PRO A 140 14.22 -0.81 9.16
C PRO A 140 14.27 -0.44 10.65
N THR A 141 14.39 0.84 10.98
CA THR A 141 14.37 1.34 12.37
C THR A 141 13.00 1.15 13.00
N ILE A 142 11.92 1.47 12.27
CA ILE A 142 10.53 1.23 12.71
C ILE A 142 10.32 -0.24 13.04
N ARG A 143 10.74 -1.13 12.13
CA ARG A 143 10.60 -2.58 12.28
C ARG A 143 11.40 -3.13 13.46
N SER A 144 12.64 -2.67 13.65
CA SER A 144 13.47 -3.07 14.79
C SER A 144 12.84 -2.66 16.11
N LEU A 145 12.37 -1.42 16.22
CA LEU A 145 11.70 -0.91 17.41
C LEU A 145 10.38 -1.66 17.68
N LEU A 146 9.60 -1.93 16.63
CA LEU A 146 8.35 -2.68 16.76
C LEU A 146 8.62 -4.10 17.29
N LYS A 147 9.64 -4.78 16.75
CA LYS A 147 10.04 -6.11 17.20
C LYS A 147 10.54 -6.10 18.64
N GLU A 148 11.33 -5.10 19.01
CA GLU A 148 11.79 -4.91 20.39
C GLU A 148 10.60 -4.78 21.34
N LYS A 149 9.65 -3.88 21.05
CA LYS A 149 8.45 -3.68 21.88
C LYS A 149 7.59 -4.93 22.00
N TYR A 150 7.38 -5.68 20.93
CA TYR A 150 6.67 -6.96 21.02
C TYR A 150 7.39 -8.02 21.86
N THR A 151 8.69 -7.89 22.09
CA THR A 151 9.49 -8.85 22.87
C THR A 151 9.65 -8.41 24.33
N THR A 152 9.75 -7.10 24.59
CA THR A 152 10.11 -6.56 25.90
C THR A 152 8.92 -5.97 26.67
N ASP A 153 7.83 -5.66 25.98
CA ASP A 153 6.69 -4.92 26.54
C ASP A 153 5.38 -5.69 26.36
N GLU A 154 4.99 -6.37 27.44
CA GLU A 154 3.76 -7.18 27.48
C GLU A 154 2.51 -6.31 27.38
N GLU A 155 2.50 -5.11 27.98
CA GLU A 155 1.37 -4.18 27.90
C GLU A 155 1.16 -3.67 26.46
N PHE A 156 2.24 -3.32 25.77
CA PHE A 156 2.21 -2.94 24.36
C PHE A 156 1.68 -4.08 23.48
N THR A 157 2.16 -5.30 23.74
CA THR A 157 1.77 -6.50 22.99
C THR A 157 0.28 -6.79 23.16
N GLU A 158 -0.20 -6.78 24.40
CA GLU A 158 -1.60 -7.01 24.73
C GLU A 158 -2.50 -5.90 24.15
N PHE A 159 -2.07 -4.64 24.26
CA PHE A 159 -2.76 -3.52 23.62
C PHE A 159 -2.92 -3.75 22.10
N CYS A 160 -1.84 -4.09 21.41
CA CYS A 160 -1.88 -4.34 19.97
C CYS A 160 -2.77 -5.53 19.61
N ARG A 161 -2.75 -6.60 20.41
CA ARG A 161 -3.60 -7.78 20.22
C ARG A 161 -5.09 -7.42 20.37
N MET A 162 -5.43 -6.63 21.39
CA MET A 162 -6.80 -6.19 21.64
C MET A 162 -7.32 -5.27 20.52
N ARG A 163 -6.47 -4.38 20.00
CA ARG A 163 -6.82 -3.49 18.90
C ARG A 163 -6.90 -4.19 17.55
N HIS A 164 -6.09 -5.23 17.31
CA HIS A 164 -6.13 -6.02 16.09
C HIS A 164 -7.54 -6.59 15.81
N GLY A 165 -8.21 -7.10 16.86
CA GLY A 165 -9.57 -7.64 16.73
C GLY A 165 -10.63 -6.63 16.28
N ALA A 166 -10.40 -5.33 16.50
CA ALA A 166 -11.28 -4.24 16.07
C ALA A 166 -10.88 -3.63 14.73
N ALA A 167 -9.58 -3.62 14.40
CA ALA A 167 -9.05 -3.00 13.18
C ALA A 167 -8.85 -3.98 12.01
N HIS A 168 -9.04 -5.29 12.22
CA HIS A 168 -8.79 -6.39 11.26
C HIS A 168 -7.35 -6.52 10.72
N HIS A 169 -6.50 -5.51 10.92
CA HIS A 169 -5.12 -5.46 10.47
C HIS A 169 -4.18 -5.33 11.66
N SER A 170 -3.02 -5.99 11.61
CA SER A 170 -2.00 -5.86 12.65
C SER A 170 -1.22 -4.56 12.43
N LEU A 171 -0.72 -3.95 13.51
CA LEU A 171 0.11 -2.75 13.41
C LEU A 171 1.32 -2.97 12.49
N GLU A 172 1.95 -4.15 12.55
CA GLU A 172 3.04 -4.53 11.66
C GLU A 172 2.63 -4.52 10.18
N SER A 173 1.48 -5.13 9.85
CA SER A 173 0.98 -5.17 8.48
C SER A 173 0.67 -3.77 7.93
N LEU A 174 0.14 -2.89 8.78
CA LEU A 174 -0.22 -1.53 8.40
C LEU A 174 1.02 -0.66 8.17
N LEU A 175 2.02 -0.75 9.05
CA LEU A 175 3.30 -0.02 8.91
C LEU A 175 4.12 -0.52 7.71
N LEU A 176 3.88 -1.73 7.21
CA LEU A 176 4.52 -2.22 5.98
C LEU A 176 3.90 -1.62 4.70
N LEU A 177 2.66 -1.11 4.75
CA LEU A 177 1.94 -0.66 3.55
C LEU A 177 2.71 0.39 2.72
N PRO A 178 3.28 1.46 3.31
CA PRO A 178 3.98 2.47 2.50
C PRO A 178 5.24 1.92 1.79
N VAL A 179 5.79 0.80 2.26
CA VAL A 179 6.93 0.12 1.64
C VAL A 179 6.48 -0.81 0.49
N SER A 180 5.27 -1.34 0.56
CA SER A 180 4.72 -2.25 -0.46
C SER A 180 4.06 -1.50 -1.63
N VAL A 181 3.52 -0.31 -1.38
CA VAL A 181 2.82 0.55 -2.34
C VAL A 181 3.63 0.97 -3.58
N PRO A 182 4.91 1.39 -3.49
CA PRO A 182 5.65 1.86 -4.66
C PRO A 182 5.81 0.82 -5.78
N LYS A 183 5.65 -0.48 -5.49
CA LYS A 183 5.92 -1.57 -6.43
C LYS A 183 4.98 -1.60 -7.64
N TYR A 184 3.77 -1.05 -7.54
CA TYR A 184 2.82 -1.02 -8.66
C TYR A 184 2.85 0.29 -9.47
N LEU A 185 3.56 1.31 -8.99
CA LEU A 185 3.66 2.63 -9.63
C LEU A 185 5.05 2.90 -10.27
N LYS A 186 6.09 2.13 -9.93
CA LYS A 186 7.46 2.24 -10.51
C LYS A 186 7.69 1.31 -11.72
N LYS A 187 6.71 1.12 -12.61
CA LYS A 187 6.94 0.43 -13.89
C LYS A 187 7.26 1.42 -15.01
#